data_AF-A0A973HI92-F1
#
_entry.id   AF-A0A973HI92-F1
#
_cell.length_a   1.000
_cell.length_b   1.000
_cell.length_c   1.000
_cell.angle_alpha   90.00
_cell.angle_beta   90.00
_cell.angle_gamma   90.00
#
_symmetry.space_group_name_H-M   'P 1'
#
loop_
_entity.id
_entity.type
_entity.pdbx_description
1 polymer ?
#
loop_
_entity_poly.entity_id
_entity_poly.type
_entity_poly.pdbx_seq_one_letter_code
_entity_poly.pdbx_strand_id
1 'polypeptide(L)'
;MTNNSREDQKLKTQNKLLNAIDRLVNGTAKSKKLRTHRLNDSNVAIEANQANGSLKHYPRVKKFIQIKQSHPTAEWADEGDFIDSETKMPIQSGVLVDKAESKIKELKTDIKKSEETSVSYRVQHADIQESMVNQLALHHSLTVALFEAIPDDVKEAKLKEFESNVTIGNFGDWNKKSV
;
A
#
# COMPACT_ATOMS: atom_id res chain seq x y z
N MET A 1 -34.21 -20.56 -33.99
CA MET A 1 -33.61 -19.22 -33.84
C MET A 1 -33.94 -18.71 -32.43
N THR A 2 -33.04 -18.88 -31.46
CA THR A 2 -33.27 -18.40 -30.09
C THR A 2 -32.66 -17.02 -29.94
N ASN A 3 -33.50 -15.99 -29.91
CA ASN A 3 -33.10 -14.63 -29.56
C ASN A 3 -32.53 -14.64 -28.13
N ASN A 4 -31.20 -14.77 -28.00
CA ASN A 4 -30.49 -14.44 -26.77
C ASN A 4 -30.60 -12.93 -26.62
N SER A 5 -31.60 -12.44 -25.90
CA SER A 5 -31.69 -11.02 -25.57
C SER A 5 -30.46 -10.61 -24.76
N ARG A 6 -30.01 -9.37 -24.95
CA ARG A 6 -28.91 -8.79 -24.15
C ARG A 6 -29.20 -8.89 -22.65
N GLU A 7 -30.47 -8.80 -22.26
CA GLU A 7 -30.91 -8.95 -20.88
C GLU A 7 -30.75 -10.39 -20.36
N ASP A 8 -31.01 -11.40 -21.19
CA ASP A 8 -30.82 -12.81 -20.80
C ASP A 8 -29.33 -13.12 -20.54
N GLN A 9 -28.44 -12.54 -21.35
CA GLN A 9 -27.00 -12.67 -21.14
C GLN A 9 -26.54 -11.99 -19.86
N LYS A 10 -27.12 -10.83 -19.54
CA LYS A 10 -26.84 -10.08 -18.32
C LYS A 10 -27.30 -10.86 -17.08
N LEU A 11 -28.51 -11.41 -17.11
CA LEU A 11 -29.04 -12.23 -16.01
C LEU A 11 -28.23 -13.52 -15.82
N LYS A 12 -27.87 -14.22 -16.91
CA LYS A 12 -26.99 -15.40 -16.85
C LYS A 12 -25.64 -15.08 -16.22
N THR A 13 -25.06 -13.93 -16.56
CA THR A 13 -23.76 -13.49 -16.02
C THR A 13 -23.88 -13.09 -14.55
N GLN A 14 -24.95 -12.40 -14.17
CA GLN A 14 -25.27 -12.09 -12.77
C GLN A 14 -25.35 -13.38 -11.94
N ASN A 15 -26.11 -14.38 -12.40
CA ASN A 15 -26.23 -15.66 -11.69
C ASN A 15 -24.89 -16.40 -11.56
N LYS A 16 -24.01 -16.31 -12.56
CA LYS A 16 -22.64 -16.85 -12.47
C LYS A 16 -21.82 -16.16 -11.37
N LEU A 17 -21.96 -14.84 -11.26
CA LEU A 17 -21.27 -14.06 -10.23
C LEU A 17 -21.81 -14.38 -8.83
N LEU A 18 -23.13 -14.51 -8.66
CA LEU A 18 -23.75 -14.90 -7.38
C LEU A 18 -23.28 -16.29 -6.93
N ASN A 19 -23.35 -17.27 -7.83
CA ASN A 19 -22.84 -18.61 -7.57
C ASN A 19 -21.33 -18.65 -7.27
N ALA A 20 -20.55 -17.68 -7.77
CA ALA A 20 -19.13 -17.56 -7.47
C ALA A 20 -18.91 -16.98 -6.06
N ILE A 21 -19.74 -16.03 -5.64
CA ILE A 21 -19.73 -15.48 -4.27
C ILE A 21 -20.00 -16.60 -3.26
N ASP A 22 -21.06 -17.39 -3.46
CA ASP A 22 -21.41 -18.47 -2.52
C ASP A 22 -20.31 -19.53 -2.43
N ARG A 23 -19.70 -19.89 -3.55
CA ARG A 23 -18.55 -20.82 -3.56
C ARG A 23 -17.34 -20.27 -2.80
N LEU A 24 -17.06 -18.96 -2.93
CA LEU A 24 -15.95 -18.33 -2.20
C LEU A 24 -16.23 -18.25 -0.70
N VAL A 25 -17.47 -17.91 -0.31
CA VAL A 25 -17.89 -17.86 1.10
C VAL A 25 -17.85 -19.24 1.75
N ASN A 26 -18.34 -20.26 1.05
CA ASN A 26 -18.38 -21.64 1.55
C ASN A 26 -17.04 -22.40 1.41
N GLY A 27 -15.98 -21.74 0.90
CA GLY A 27 -14.66 -22.38 0.69
C GLY A 27 -14.64 -23.45 -0.42
N THR A 28 -15.66 -23.52 -1.27
CA THR A 28 -15.81 -24.50 -2.37
C THR A 28 -15.47 -23.90 -3.73
N ALA A 29 -14.48 -23.00 -3.76
CA ALA A 29 -14.03 -22.35 -4.99
C ALA A 29 -13.48 -23.36 -6.01
N LYS A 30 -13.89 -23.24 -7.27
CA LYS A 30 -13.54 -24.16 -8.36
C LYS A 30 -12.34 -23.66 -9.17
N SER A 31 -12.07 -22.36 -9.18
CA SER A 31 -11.05 -21.76 -10.03
C SER A 31 -9.64 -21.97 -9.45
N LYS A 32 -8.81 -22.69 -10.20
CA LYS A 32 -7.38 -22.85 -9.91
C LYS A 32 -6.56 -21.57 -10.11
N LYS A 33 -7.14 -20.53 -10.73
CA LYS A 33 -6.46 -19.25 -11.00
C LYS A 33 -6.49 -18.28 -9.80
N LEU A 34 -7.23 -18.62 -8.75
CA LEU A 34 -7.32 -17.81 -7.53
C LEU A 34 -6.01 -17.90 -6.74
N ARG A 35 -5.38 -16.76 -6.48
CA ARG A 35 -4.24 -16.68 -5.55
C ARG A 35 -4.68 -16.75 -4.09
N THR A 36 -5.88 -16.26 -3.79
CA THR A 36 -6.48 -16.27 -2.46
C THR A 36 -7.95 -16.63 -2.56
N HIS A 37 -8.49 -17.33 -1.56
CA HIS A 37 -9.92 -17.68 -1.49
C HIS A 37 -10.76 -16.61 -0.79
N ARG A 38 -10.20 -15.41 -0.59
CA ARG A 38 -10.91 -14.29 0.04
C ARG A 38 -12.01 -13.78 -0.88
N LEU A 39 -13.16 -13.44 -0.32
CA LEU A 39 -14.23 -12.77 -1.05
C LEU A 39 -13.78 -11.35 -1.41
N ASN A 40 -13.60 -11.05 -2.71
CA ASN A 40 -13.35 -9.70 -3.24
C ASN A 40 -13.73 -9.64 -4.73
N ASP A 41 -13.86 -8.43 -5.28
CA ASP A 41 -14.26 -8.19 -6.67
C ASP A 41 -13.46 -9.02 -7.69
N SER A 42 -12.13 -9.08 -7.54
CA SER A 42 -11.24 -9.75 -8.49
C SER A 42 -11.41 -11.27 -8.44
N ASN A 43 -11.43 -11.83 -7.24
CA ASN A 43 -11.61 -13.26 -7.02
C ASN A 43 -12.99 -13.74 -7.48
N VAL A 44 -14.05 -12.95 -7.26
CA VAL A 44 -15.39 -13.27 -7.75
C VAL A 44 -15.42 -13.29 -9.29
N ALA A 45 -14.79 -12.31 -9.95
CA ALA A 45 -14.68 -12.30 -11.42
C ALA A 45 -13.94 -13.54 -11.94
N ILE A 46 -12.81 -13.90 -11.32
CA ILE A 46 -11.99 -15.06 -11.69
C ILE A 46 -12.76 -16.37 -11.47
N GLU A 47 -13.47 -16.51 -10.35
CA GLU A 47 -14.27 -17.70 -10.03
C GLU A 47 -15.49 -17.86 -10.94
N ALA A 48 -16.08 -16.75 -11.38
CA ALA A 48 -17.17 -16.72 -12.36
C ALA A 48 -16.70 -16.88 -13.82
N ASN A 49 -15.38 -17.04 -14.04
CA ASN A 49 -14.75 -17.07 -15.36
C ASN A 49 -15.11 -15.84 -16.21
N GLN A 50 -15.10 -14.65 -15.58
CA GLN A 50 -15.33 -13.36 -16.20
C GLN A 50 -14.03 -12.56 -16.26
N ALA A 51 -13.97 -11.61 -17.19
CA ALA A 51 -12.83 -10.69 -17.28
C ALA A 51 -12.69 -9.85 -15.99
N ASN A 52 -11.44 -9.52 -15.66
CA ASN A 52 -11.15 -8.64 -14.53
C ASN A 52 -11.80 -7.27 -14.77
N GLY A 53 -12.65 -6.81 -13.85
CA GLY A 53 -13.43 -5.57 -14.02
C GLY A 53 -14.84 -5.75 -14.61
N SER A 54 -15.27 -6.97 -14.95
CA SER A 54 -16.65 -7.27 -15.38
C SER A 54 -17.73 -6.78 -14.40
N LEU A 55 -17.43 -6.77 -13.10
CA LEU A 55 -18.34 -6.27 -12.05
C LEU A 55 -18.68 -4.78 -12.16
N LYS A 56 -17.96 -3.98 -12.97
CA LYS A 56 -18.34 -2.59 -13.26
C LYS A 56 -19.75 -2.48 -13.83
N HIS A 57 -20.19 -3.49 -14.57
CA HIS A 57 -21.53 -3.56 -15.18
C HIS A 57 -22.59 -4.16 -14.24
N TYR A 58 -22.20 -4.61 -13.04
CA TYR A 58 -23.09 -5.23 -12.05
C TYR A 58 -22.92 -4.57 -10.66
N PRO A 59 -23.32 -3.28 -10.49
CA PRO A 59 -23.12 -2.55 -9.24
C PRO A 59 -23.77 -3.20 -8.01
N ARG A 60 -24.93 -3.84 -8.20
CA ARG A 60 -25.65 -4.52 -7.12
C ARG A 60 -24.89 -5.76 -6.62
N VAL A 61 -24.29 -6.52 -7.53
CA VAL A 61 -23.41 -7.65 -7.17
C VAL A 61 -22.20 -7.16 -6.39
N LYS A 62 -21.60 -6.03 -6.80
CA LYS A 62 -20.49 -5.42 -6.07
C LYS A 62 -20.89 -4.99 -4.64
N LYS A 63 -22.07 -4.41 -4.46
CA LYS A 63 -22.61 -4.11 -3.12
C LYS A 63 -22.80 -5.38 -2.30
N PHE A 64 -23.32 -6.44 -2.93
CA PHE A 64 -23.52 -7.72 -2.25
C PHE A 64 -22.21 -8.36 -1.76
N ILE A 65 -21.13 -8.25 -2.53
CA ILE A 65 -19.80 -8.70 -2.09
C ILE A 65 -19.39 -7.99 -0.80
N GLN A 66 -19.55 -6.67 -0.73
CA GLN A 66 -19.21 -5.88 0.45
C GLN A 66 -20.07 -6.26 1.65
N ILE A 67 -21.37 -6.51 1.42
CA ILE A 67 -22.30 -6.92 2.48
C ILE A 67 -21.99 -8.33 2.96
N LYS A 68 -21.75 -9.30 2.07
CA LYS A 68 -21.33 -10.67 2.44
C LYS A 68 -20.01 -10.69 3.21
N GLN A 69 -19.12 -9.72 2.99
CA GLN A 69 -17.89 -9.59 3.78
C GLN A 69 -18.17 -9.17 5.24
N SER A 70 -19.23 -8.40 5.51
CA SER A 70 -19.60 -7.97 6.88
C SER A 70 -20.68 -8.84 7.52
N HIS A 71 -21.57 -9.40 6.71
CA HIS A 71 -22.71 -10.25 7.08
C HIS A 71 -22.67 -11.54 6.22
N PRO A 72 -21.96 -12.59 6.65
CA PRO A 72 -21.84 -13.84 5.89
C PRO A 72 -23.18 -14.53 5.59
N THR A 73 -24.19 -14.28 6.43
CA THR A 73 -25.57 -14.77 6.35
C THR A 73 -26.48 -13.97 5.39
N ALA A 74 -25.97 -12.89 4.78
CA ALA A 74 -26.77 -12.05 3.90
C ALA A 74 -27.20 -12.81 2.63
N GLU A 75 -28.46 -12.75 2.26
CA GLU A 75 -29.01 -13.39 1.07
C GLU A 75 -29.28 -12.37 -0.04
N TRP A 76 -29.21 -12.85 -1.28
CA TRP A 76 -29.56 -12.05 -2.45
C TRP A 76 -31.08 -12.00 -2.60
N ALA A 77 -31.67 -10.81 -2.52
CA ALA A 77 -33.07 -10.58 -2.83
C ALA A 77 -33.22 -10.07 -4.27
N ASP A 78 -34.18 -10.58 -5.04
CA ASP A 78 -34.38 -10.16 -6.44
C ASP A 78 -34.89 -8.72 -6.56
N GLU A 79 -35.61 -8.22 -5.56
CA GLU A 79 -36.07 -6.82 -5.45
C GLU A 79 -35.77 -6.27 -4.04
N GLY A 80 -35.21 -5.06 -3.95
CA GLY A 80 -34.97 -4.36 -2.67
C GLY A 80 -33.58 -4.57 -2.02
N ASP A 81 -33.54 -4.24 -0.72
CA ASP A 81 -32.36 -4.36 0.16
C ASP A 81 -32.03 -5.82 0.47
N PHE A 82 -30.76 -6.10 0.77
CA PHE A 82 -30.29 -7.46 1.08
C PHE A 82 -30.85 -7.91 2.42
N ILE A 83 -31.22 -9.18 2.55
CA ILE A 83 -31.87 -9.72 3.76
C ILE A 83 -30.85 -10.54 4.53
N ASP A 84 -30.83 -10.44 5.84
CA ASP A 84 -30.04 -11.34 6.69
C ASP A 84 -30.84 -12.63 6.97
N SER A 85 -30.27 -13.80 6.68
CA SER A 85 -30.95 -15.09 6.84
C SER A 85 -31.35 -15.39 8.28
N GLU A 86 -30.59 -14.87 9.26
CA GLU A 86 -30.85 -15.12 10.68
C GLU A 86 -31.98 -14.24 11.23
N THR A 87 -31.95 -12.95 10.93
CA THR A 87 -32.91 -11.98 11.47
C THR A 87 -34.11 -11.75 10.56
N LYS A 88 -34.04 -12.19 9.30
CA LYS A 88 -35.02 -11.91 8.22
C LYS A 88 -35.29 -10.41 8.02
N MET A 89 -34.41 -9.54 8.52
CA MET A 89 -34.53 -8.10 8.39
C MET A 89 -33.68 -7.59 7.22
N PRO A 90 -34.11 -6.49 6.56
CA PRO A 90 -33.29 -5.84 5.56
C PRO A 90 -32.03 -5.24 6.20
N ILE A 91 -30.87 -5.57 5.63
CA ILE A 91 -29.57 -5.04 6.01
C ILE A 91 -29.51 -3.60 5.50
N GLN A 92 -29.77 -2.65 6.41
CA GLN A 92 -29.68 -1.22 6.09
C GLN A 92 -28.25 -0.86 5.70
N SER A 93 -28.08 -0.11 4.61
CA SER A 93 -26.76 0.26 4.06
C SER A 93 -25.89 1.16 4.96
N GLY A 94 -26.36 1.52 6.16
CA GLY A 94 -25.64 2.30 7.16
C GLY A 94 -24.32 1.68 7.62
N VAL A 95 -24.20 0.34 7.58
CA VAL A 95 -22.97 -0.38 7.97
C VAL A 95 -21.76 -0.01 7.09
N LEU A 96 -21.98 0.41 5.83
CA LEU A 96 -20.91 0.88 4.95
C LEU A 96 -20.45 2.31 5.30
N VAL A 97 -21.34 3.14 5.83
CA VAL A 97 -21.03 4.50 6.27
C VAL A 97 -20.20 4.46 7.56
N ASP A 98 -20.61 3.66 8.55
CA ASP A 98 -19.88 3.54 9.82
C ASP A 98 -18.47 2.96 9.64
N LYS A 99 -18.31 2.02 8.69
CA LYS A 99 -17.00 1.48 8.32
C LYS A 99 -16.14 2.49 7.56
N ALA A 100 -16.75 3.35 6.75
CA ALA A 100 -16.03 4.44 6.09
C ALA A 100 -15.61 5.52 7.10
N GLU A 101 -16.48 5.88 8.04
CA GLU A 101 -16.21 6.87 9.08
C GLU A 101 -15.10 6.41 10.04
N SER A 102 -15.15 5.16 10.51
CA SER A 102 -14.08 4.58 11.34
C SER A 102 -12.74 4.58 10.63
N LYS A 103 -12.72 4.22 9.33
CA LYS A 103 -11.50 4.22 8.52
C LYS A 103 -10.98 5.64 8.25
N ILE A 104 -11.87 6.62 8.05
CA ILE A 104 -11.48 8.04 7.94
C ILE A 104 -10.85 8.53 9.25
N LYS A 105 -11.41 8.13 10.40
CA LYS A 105 -10.87 8.49 11.72
C LYS A 105 -9.47 7.91 11.94
N GLU A 106 -9.27 6.63 11.60
CA GLU A 106 -7.97 5.94 11.66
C GLU A 106 -6.93 6.64 10.77
N LEU A 107 -7.26 6.89 9.50
CA LEU A 107 -6.37 7.58 8.57
C LEU A 107 -5.99 8.99 9.05
N LYS A 108 -6.92 9.73 9.65
CA LYS A 108 -6.62 11.05 10.23
C LYS A 108 -5.63 10.95 11.41
N THR A 109 -5.76 9.92 12.24
CA THR A 109 -4.81 9.73 13.36
C THR A 109 -3.41 9.35 12.86
N ASP A 110 -3.32 8.55 11.81
CA ASP A 110 -2.03 8.15 11.22
C ASP A 110 -1.34 9.32 10.51
N ILE A 111 -2.10 10.16 9.78
CA ILE A 111 -1.57 11.38 9.17
C ILE A 111 -0.99 12.29 10.25
N LYS A 112 -1.71 12.52 11.36
CA LYS A 112 -1.24 13.38 12.44
C LYS A 112 0.07 12.86 13.06
N LYS A 113 0.16 11.56 13.33
CA LYS A 113 1.39 10.94 13.86
C LYS A 113 2.56 11.05 12.88
N SER A 114 2.30 10.87 11.58
CA SER A 114 3.31 11.02 10.54
C SER A 114 3.83 12.46 10.45
N GLU A 115 2.95 13.44 10.53
CA GLU A 115 3.31 14.86 10.58
C GLU A 115 4.14 15.21 11.81
N GLU A 116 3.74 14.77 13.00
CA GLU A 116 4.49 14.96 14.26
C GLU A 116 5.91 14.36 14.15
N THR A 117 6.02 13.17 13.57
CA THR A 117 7.31 12.49 13.36
C THR A 117 8.19 13.25 12.35
N SER A 118 7.61 13.71 11.25
CA SER A 118 8.32 14.50 10.22
C SER A 118 8.86 15.82 10.77
N VAL A 119 8.06 16.51 11.60
CA VAL A 119 8.50 17.74 12.28
C VAL A 119 9.66 17.45 13.22
N SER A 120 9.58 16.37 14.02
CA SER A 120 10.66 15.98 14.94
C SER A 120 11.97 15.70 14.20
N TYR A 121 11.93 14.95 13.09
CA TYR A 121 13.12 14.70 12.28
C TYR A 121 13.73 15.96 11.68
N ARG A 122 12.90 16.91 11.24
CA ARG A 122 13.40 18.19 10.71
C ARG A 122 14.14 19.01 11.77
N VAL A 123 13.62 19.05 12.99
CA VAL A 123 14.27 19.75 14.10
C VAL A 123 15.59 19.09 14.45
N GLN A 124 15.61 17.76 14.64
CA GLN A 124 16.85 17.03 14.94
C GLN A 124 17.91 17.20 13.84
N HIS A 125 17.51 17.19 12.57
CA HIS A 125 18.43 17.41 11.46
C HIS A 125 19.01 18.83 11.48
N ALA A 126 18.21 19.84 11.79
CA ALA A 126 18.69 21.21 11.92
C ALA A 126 19.71 21.34 13.08
N ASP A 127 19.41 20.76 14.23
CA ASP A 127 20.29 20.78 15.41
C ASP A 127 21.62 20.07 15.13
N ILE A 128 21.58 18.90 14.48
CA ILE A 128 22.79 18.15 14.09
C ILE A 128 23.60 18.95 13.08
N GLN A 129 22.96 19.55 12.08
CA GLN A 129 23.65 20.35 11.06
C GLN A 129 24.33 21.56 11.70
N GLU A 130 23.66 22.26 12.60
CA GLU A 130 24.25 23.39 13.34
C GLU A 130 25.42 22.93 14.22
N SER A 131 25.26 21.81 14.94
CA SER A 131 26.33 21.21 15.75
C SER A 131 27.55 20.84 14.91
N MET A 132 27.37 20.23 13.74
CA MET A 132 28.45 19.88 12.82
C MET A 132 29.17 21.13 12.28
N VAL A 133 28.42 22.17 11.89
CA VAL A 133 29.01 23.44 11.43
C VAL A 133 29.87 24.07 12.54
N ASN A 134 29.37 24.08 13.77
CA ASN A 134 30.10 24.61 14.92
C ASN A 134 31.38 23.79 15.21
N GLN A 135 31.30 22.47 15.16
CA GLN A 135 32.49 21.61 15.33
C GLN A 135 33.53 21.84 14.22
N LEU A 136 33.09 21.95 12.96
CA LEU A 136 33.98 22.25 11.85
C LEU A 136 34.68 23.60 12.05
N ALA A 137 33.96 24.62 12.51
CA ALA A 137 34.53 25.93 12.80
C ALA A 137 35.57 25.87 13.93
N LEU A 138 35.28 25.13 15.01
CA LEU A 138 36.21 24.95 16.14
C LEU A 138 37.51 24.25 15.72
N HIS A 139 37.40 23.23 14.87
CA HIS A 139 38.56 22.47 14.41
C HIS A 139 39.26 23.09 13.20
N HIS A 140 38.71 24.15 12.60
CA HIS A 140 39.24 24.74 11.38
C HIS A 140 40.70 25.19 11.53
N SER A 141 41.00 25.96 12.57
CA SER A 141 42.35 26.48 12.82
C SER A 141 43.37 25.37 13.06
N LEU A 142 42.99 24.34 13.83
CA LEU A 142 43.83 23.16 14.06
C LEU A 142 44.07 22.38 12.77
N THR A 143 43.03 22.18 11.96
CA THR A 143 43.12 21.45 10.69
C THR A 143 44.01 22.19 9.71
N VAL A 144 43.89 23.52 9.62
CA VAL A 144 44.76 24.36 8.78
C VAL A 144 46.20 24.30 9.25
N ALA A 145 46.46 24.43 10.56
CA ALA A 145 47.81 24.37 11.11
C ALA A 145 48.48 23.00 10.87
N LEU A 146 47.74 21.90 11.05
CA LEU A 146 48.22 20.56 10.74
C LEU A 146 48.47 20.38 9.24
N PHE A 147 47.61 20.94 8.40
CA PHE A 147 47.80 20.91 6.95
C PHE A 147 49.05 21.69 6.55
N GLU A 148 49.23 22.91 7.03
CA GLU A 148 50.41 23.75 6.76
C GLU A 148 51.73 23.09 7.17
N ALA A 149 51.73 22.34 8.27
CA ALA A 149 52.91 21.61 8.76
C ALA A 149 53.37 20.46 7.84
N ILE A 150 52.54 20.03 6.87
CA ILE A 150 52.92 19.02 5.89
C ILE A 150 53.77 19.68 4.79
N PRO A 151 54.89 19.07 4.36
CA PRO A 151 55.65 19.54 3.21
C PRO A 151 54.81 19.61 1.91
N ASP A 152 55.02 20.64 1.10
CA ASP A 152 54.17 20.93 -0.06
C ASP A 152 54.20 19.85 -1.14
N ASP A 153 55.33 19.17 -1.31
CA ASP A 153 55.51 18.01 -2.19
C ASP A 153 54.64 16.82 -1.77
N VAL A 154 54.47 16.62 -0.46
CA VAL A 154 53.58 15.57 0.09
C VAL A 154 52.11 15.98 -0.02
N LYS A 155 51.79 17.26 0.18
CA LYS A 155 50.41 17.80 0.00
C LYS A 155 49.94 17.58 -1.43
N GLU A 156 50.75 17.96 -2.42
CA GLU A 156 50.38 17.89 -3.83
C GLU A 156 50.17 16.44 -4.30
N ALA A 157 51.04 15.52 -3.85
CA ALA A 157 50.89 14.10 -4.13
C ALA A 157 49.58 13.52 -3.54
N LYS A 158 49.25 13.89 -2.30
CA LYS A 158 48.03 13.42 -1.61
C LYS A 158 46.75 14.04 -2.17
N LEU A 159 46.79 15.30 -2.58
CA LEU A 159 45.66 15.95 -3.26
C LEU A 159 45.38 15.30 -4.61
N LYS A 160 46.41 15.01 -5.42
CA LYS A 160 46.25 14.28 -6.68
C LYS A 160 45.70 12.86 -6.49
N GLU A 161 46.17 12.15 -5.46
CA GLU A 161 45.63 10.83 -5.08
C GLU A 161 44.14 10.93 -4.72
N PHE A 162 43.75 11.92 -3.92
CA PHE A 162 42.37 12.17 -3.54
C PHE A 162 41.48 12.52 -4.75
N GLU A 163 41.90 13.45 -5.60
CA GLU A 163 41.16 13.85 -6.81
C GLU A 163 40.94 12.67 -7.77
N SER A 164 41.95 11.81 -7.92
CA SER A 164 41.84 10.59 -8.72
C SER A 164 40.84 9.59 -8.13
N ASN A 165 40.80 9.43 -6.80
CA ASN A 165 39.88 8.52 -6.13
C ASN A 165 38.42 9.02 -6.16
N VAL A 166 38.21 10.34 -6.03
CA VAL A 166 36.88 10.97 -6.12
C VAL A 166 36.31 10.85 -7.54
N THR A 167 37.13 11.05 -8.57
CA THR A 167 36.68 10.93 -9.98
C THR A 167 36.36 9.50 -10.40
N ILE A 168 36.99 8.50 -9.75
CA ILE A 168 36.74 7.07 -10.00
C ILE A 168 35.57 6.54 -9.13
N GLY A 169 35.05 7.34 -8.18
CA GLY A 169 33.97 6.93 -7.27
C GLY A 169 34.41 5.92 -6.20
N ASN A 170 35.71 5.84 -5.93
CA ASN A 170 36.29 4.86 -5.00
C ASN A 170 36.64 5.55 -3.67
N PHE A 171 35.63 5.74 -2.81
CA PHE A 171 35.74 6.47 -1.54
C PHE A 171 36.36 5.66 -0.39
N GLY A 172 37.13 4.61 -0.70
CA GLY A 172 37.71 3.69 0.25
C GLY A 172 36.70 2.69 0.83
N ASP A 173 37.19 1.49 1.16
CA ASP A 173 36.43 0.46 1.87
C ASP A 173 36.33 0.83 3.36
N TRP A 174 35.18 1.35 3.79
CA TRP A 174 34.91 1.73 5.18
C TRP A 174 34.91 0.53 6.15
N ASN A 175 35.17 -0.67 5.64
CA ASN A 175 35.19 -1.94 6.37
C ASN A 175 36.60 -2.52 6.62
N LYS A 176 37.68 -1.80 6.31
CA LYS A 176 39.00 -2.25 6.75
C LYS A 176 39.12 -2.09 8.26
N LYS A 177 39.05 -3.22 8.99
CA LYS A 177 39.46 -3.30 10.40
C LYS A 177 40.90 -2.80 10.50
N SER A 178 41.11 -1.78 11.33
CA SER A 178 42.42 -1.36 11.78
C SER A 178 43.13 -2.55 12.43
N VAL A 179 44.32 -2.89 11.90
CA VAL A 179 45.29 -3.80 12.53
C VAL A 179 46.17 -2.98 13.45
#